data_AF-A0A1J9QUR9-F1
#
_entry.id   AF-A0A1J9QUR9-F1
#
_cell.length_a   1.000
_cell.length_b   1.000
_cell.length_c   1.000
_cell.angle_alpha   90.00
_cell.angle_beta   90.00
_cell.angle_gamma   90.00
#
_symmetry.space_group_name_H-M   'P 1'
#
loop_
_entity.id
_entity.type
_entity.pdbx_description
1 polymer ?
#
loop_
_entity_poly.entity_id
_entity_poly.type
_entity_poly.pdbx_seq_one_letter_code
_entity_poly.pdbx_strand_id
1 'polypeptide(L)'
;MSAPGYRVFKVHYKLALPDPFMSGTLYHNVIFVETESNGDGTAHNVTGDIATAGGMKYESKPGHNPENSATFHERFFLGYVRETDYPGAFEQCLRSQPPPPRQRWFNPDTMAWEKCKPDGTLYAEDETPPPYRKCTAWTTEQAIPALKQSGILRE
;
A
#
# COMPACT_ATOMS: atom_id res chain seq x y z
N MET A 1 -31.88 -9.59 -5.89
CA MET A 1 -31.50 -8.46 -5.01
C MET A 1 -30.01 -8.59 -4.77
N SER A 2 -29.20 -7.64 -5.22
CA SER A 2 -27.75 -7.66 -4.95
C SER A 2 -27.56 -7.54 -3.44
N ALA A 3 -26.71 -8.37 -2.85
CA ALA A 3 -26.38 -8.23 -1.43
C ALA A 3 -25.78 -6.83 -1.20
N PRO A 4 -26.14 -6.15 -0.10
CA PRO A 4 -25.54 -4.86 0.21
C PRO A 4 -24.03 -5.04 0.37
N GLY A 5 -23.26 -4.08 -0.14
CA GLY A 5 -21.82 -4.14 -0.21
C GLY A 5 -21.21 -2.76 -0.18
N TYR A 6 -20.02 -2.67 0.40
CA TYR A 6 -19.27 -1.44 0.54
C TYR A 6 -18.50 -1.12 -0.73
N ARG A 7 -18.46 0.16 -1.08
CA ARG A 7 -17.68 0.64 -2.23
C ARG A 7 -16.20 0.62 -1.87
N VAL A 8 -15.38 0.09 -2.77
CA VAL A 8 -13.94 0.01 -2.60
C VAL A 8 -13.27 0.92 -3.63
N PHE A 9 -12.33 1.73 -3.17
CA PHE A 9 -11.60 2.69 -3.98
C PHE A 9 -10.09 2.51 -3.82
N LYS A 10 -9.33 2.75 -4.89
CA LYS A 10 -7.92 3.10 -4.79
C LYS A 10 -7.85 4.61 -4.67
N VAL A 11 -7.17 5.12 -3.64
CA VAL A 11 -7.00 6.55 -3.41
C VAL A 11 -5.53 6.91 -3.58
N HIS A 12 -5.26 7.99 -4.31
CA HIS A 12 -3.96 8.61 -4.41
C HIS A 12 -3.89 9.83 -3.50
N TYR A 13 -2.93 9.82 -2.57
CA TYR A 13 -2.57 11.00 -1.79
C TYR A 13 -1.20 11.54 -2.24
N LYS A 14 -1.08 12.86 -2.34
CA LYS A 14 0.18 13.56 -2.55
C LYS A 14 1.13 13.26 -1.39
N LEU A 15 2.38 12.94 -1.73
CA LEU A 15 3.44 12.78 -0.75
C LEU A 15 3.88 14.15 -0.24
N ALA A 16 4.08 14.28 1.07
CA ALA A 16 4.64 15.49 1.66
C ALA A 16 6.10 15.70 1.23
N LEU A 17 6.87 14.61 1.12
CA LEU A 17 8.24 14.62 0.62
C LEU A 17 8.42 13.46 -0.38
N PRO A 18 8.79 13.75 -1.65
CA PRO A 18 9.17 12.71 -2.61
C PRO A 18 10.41 11.94 -2.15
N ASP A 19 10.50 10.65 -2.50
CA ASP A 19 11.74 9.90 -2.29
C ASP A 19 12.75 10.27 -3.40
N PRO A 20 13.92 10.85 -3.08
CA PRO A 20 14.90 11.28 -4.07
C PRO A 20 15.48 10.13 -4.90
N PHE A 21 15.35 8.88 -4.44
CA PHE A 21 15.86 7.69 -5.12
C PHE A 21 14.78 6.99 -5.97
N MET A 22 13.59 7.57 -6.10
CA MET A 22 12.54 7.12 -6.98
C MET A 22 12.32 8.16 -8.07
N SER A 23 12.26 7.73 -9.33
CA SER A 23 11.94 8.63 -10.44
C SER A 23 10.42 8.84 -10.57
N GLY A 24 10.03 10.04 -10.98
CA GLY A 24 8.65 10.40 -11.27
C GLY A 24 7.82 10.84 -10.05
N THR A 25 6.58 11.29 -10.33
CA THR A 25 5.62 11.65 -9.28
C THR A 25 5.03 10.39 -8.68
N LEU A 26 5.35 10.15 -7.40
CA LEU A 26 4.74 9.07 -6.62
C LEU A 26 3.61 9.59 -5.73
N TYR A 27 2.56 8.78 -5.63
CA TYR A 27 1.46 8.98 -4.68
C TYR A 27 1.51 7.92 -3.59
N HIS A 28 1.09 8.28 -2.37
CA HIS A 28 0.73 7.28 -1.38
C HIS A 28 -0.58 6.63 -1.79
N ASN A 29 -0.54 5.34 -2.09
CA ASN A 29 -1.69 4.58 -2.56
C ASN A 29 -2.36 3.85 -1.41
N VAL A 30 -3.66 4.06 -1.25
CA VAL A 30 -4.48 3.47 -0.20
C VAL A 30 -5.66 2.74 -0.83
N ILE A 31 -6.04 1.59 -0.27
CA ILE A 31 -7.33 0.95 -0.55
C ILE A 31 -8.32 1.48 0.49
N PHE A 32 -9.36 2.17 0.05
CA PHE A 32 -10.36 2.75 0.93
C PHE A 32 -11.68 2.01 0.76
N VAL A 33 -12.23 1.49 1.85
CA VAL A 33 -13.56 0.88 1.89
C VAL A 33 -14.50 1.87 2.55
N GLU A 34 -15.47 2.36 1.78
CA GLU A 34 -16.45 3.33 2.24
C GLU A 34 -17.60 2.58 2.94
N THR A 35 -17.66 2.70 4.27
CA THR A 35 -18.60 1.96 5.13
C THR A 35 -19.72 2.83 5.66
N GLU A 36 -19.56 4.15 5.65
CA GLU A 36 -20.51 5.10 6.20
C GLU A 36 -21.22 5.91 5.10
N SER A 37 -22.46 6.31 5.38
CA SER A 37 -23.28 7.07 4.41
C SER A 37 -22.75 8.48 4.12
N ASN A 38 -21.90 9.03 4.99
CA ASN A 38 -21.23 10.32 4.81
C ASN A 38 -19.96 10.22 3.94
N GLY A 39 -19.61 9.02 3.44
CA GLY A 39 -18.40 8.77 2.67
C GLY A 39 -17.17 8.41 3.51
N ASP A 40 -17.31 8.33 4.84
CA ASP A 40 -16.26 7.82 5.72
C ASP A 40 -16.15 6.29 5.62
N GLY A 41 -15.06 5.76 6.17
CA GLY A 41 -14.79 4.35 6.05
C GLY A 41 -13.47 3.93 6.66
N THR A 42 -12.81 2.96 6.03
CA THR A 42 -11.53 2.42 6.50
C THR A 42 -10.49 2.50 5.40
N ALA A 43 -9.32 3.02 5.75
CA ALA A 43 -8.13 3.05 4.92
C ALA A 43 -7.25 1.84 5.22
N HIS A 44 -6.90 1.08 4.19
CA HIS A 44 -5.94 -0.03 4.22
C HIS A 44 -4.71 0.33 3.41
N ASN A 45 -3.53 0.24 4.01
CA ASN A 45 -2.28 0.56 3.35
C ASN A 45 -1.09 -0.15 4.00
N VAL A 46 0.10 0.12 3.48
CA VAL A 46 1.35 -0.15 4.19
C VAL A 46 2.04 1.15 4.54
N THR A 47 2.54 1.24 5.77
CA THR A 47 3.24 2.40 6.34
C THR A 47 4.67 2.03 6.72
N GLY A 48 5.48 3.02 7.10
CA GLY A 48 6.89 2.82 7.42
C GLY A 48 7.79 3.13 6.22
N ASP A 49 9.01 2.58 6.25
CA ASP A 49 10.05 2.89 5.30
C ASP A 49 10.82 1.62 4.86
N ILE A 50 11.67 1.76 3.85
CA ILE A 50 12.45 0.65 3.28
C ILE A 50 13.90 0.63 3.77
N ALA A 51 14.26 1.44 4.76
CA ALA A 51 15.59 1.50 5.36
C ALA A 51 15.64 0.78 6.72
N THR A 52 14.54 0.81 7.47
CA THR A 52 14.40 0.17 8.78
C THR A 52 14.35 -1.36 8.63
N ALA A 53 14.93 -2.10 9.57
CA ALA A 53 14.97 -3.57 9.54
C ALA A 53 13.59 -4.23 9.47
N GLY A 54 12.57 -3.60 10.06
CA GLY A 54 11.18 -4.06 10.00
C GLY A 54 10.45 -3.76 8.69
N GLY A 55 11.08 -3.03 7.76
CA GLY A 55 10.47 -2.59 6.51
C GLY A 55 9.17 -1.81 6.69
N MET A 56 8.32 -1.88 5.69
CA MET A 56 6.96 -1.38 5.76
C MET A 56 6.04 -2.39 6.45
N LYS A 57 4.92 -1.92 7.01
CA LYS A 57 3.93 -2.74 7.71
C LYS A 57 2.53 -2.42 7.25
N TYR A 58 1.71 -3.45 7.12
CA TYR A 58 0.29 -3.26 6.85
C TYR A 58 -0.42 -2.60 8.04
N GLU A 59 -1.29 -1.65 7.73
CA GLU A 59 -2.17 -0.96 8.68
C GLU A 59 -3.59 -0.87 8.07
N SER A 60 -4.60 -1.04 8.93
CA SER A 60 -5.97 -0.61 8.67
C SER A 60 -6.39 0.40 9.74
N LYS A 61 -7.06 1.48 9.32
CA LYS A 61 -7.55 2.51 10.25
C LYS A 61 -8.82 3.17 9.76
N PRO A 62 -9.71 3.61 10.68
CA PRO A 62 -10.81 4.50 10.33
C PRO A 62 -10.28 5.75 9.61
N GLY A 63 -11.01 6.20 8.60
CA GLY A 63 -10.65 7.38 7.81
C GLY A 63 -11.90 8.12 7.37
N HIS A 64 -11.79 9.45 7.33
CA HIS A 64 -12.81 10.29 6.72
C HIS A 64 -12.83 10.13 5.20
N ASN A 65 -13.90 10.61 4.56
CA ASN A 65 -13.99 10.71 3.11
C ASN A 65 -12.67 11.27 2.53
N PRO A 66 -11.99 10.51 1.66
CA PRO A 66 -10.68 10.89 1.12
C PRO A 66 -10.62 12.28 0.51
N GLU A 67 -11.72 12.74 -0.11
CA GLU A 67 -11.81 14.04 -0.78
C GLU A 67 -11.70 15.22 0.21
N ASN A 68 -11.93 14.99 1.50
CA ASN A 68 -11.77 16.01 2.55
C ASN A 68 -10.30 16.21 2.95
N SER A 69 -9.37 15.37 2.50
CA SER A 69 -7.96 15.50 2.83
C SER A 69 -7.26 16.55 1.97
N ALA A 70 -6.46 17.43 2.59
CA ALA A 70 -5.61 18.39 1.86
C ALA A 70 -4.58 17.72 0.93
N THR A 71 -4.20 16.47 1.21
CA THR A 71 -3.28 15.69 0.39
C THR A 71 -4.00 14.86 -0.68
N PHE A 72 -5.33 14.91 -0.77
CA PHE A 72 -6.07 14.19 -1.79
C PHE A 72 -5.60 14.59 -3.21
N HIS A 73 -5.40 13.60 -4.06
CA HIS A 73 -5.15 13.83 -5.48
C HIS A 73 -6.33 13.34 -6.33
N GLU A 74 -6.70 12.06 -6.17
CA GLU A 74 -7.76 11.41 -6.94
C GLU A 74 -8.15 10.07 -6.30
N ARG A 75 -9.30 9.52 -6.72
CA ARG A 75 -9.73 8.16 -6.37
C ARG A 75 -10.25 7.41 -7.59
N PHE A 76 -10.09 6.10 -7.58
CA PHE A 76 -10.54 5.18 -8.61
C PHE A 76 -11.47 4.16 -7.99
N PHE A 77 -12.68 4.03 -8.52
CA PHE A 77 -13.57 2.96 -8.12
C PHE A 77 -13.00 1.61 -8.53
N LEU A 78 -12.91 0.67 -7.58
CA LEU A 78 -12.36 -0.66 -7.81
C LEU A 78 -13.43 -1.76 -7.86
N GLY A 79 -14.61 -1.50 -7.30
CA GLY A 79 -15.68 -2.48 -7.15
C GLY A 79 -16.34 -2.43 -5.76
N TYR A 80 -17.02 -3.52 -5.43
CA TYR A 80 -17.73 -3.72 -4.17
C TYR A 80 -17.15 -4.91 -3.39
N VAL A 81 -17.19 -4.82 -2.07
CA VAL A 81 -17.02 -5.95 -1.14
C VAL A 81 -18.33 -6.19 -0.42
N ARG A 82 -18.74 -7.45 -0.22
CA ARG A 82 -19.96 -7.75 0.54
C ARG A 82 -19.79 -7.39 2.00
N GLU A 83 -20.87 -6.99 2.65
CA GLU A 83 -20.88 -6.77 4.10
C GLU A 83 -20.41 -8.00 4.89
N THR A 84 -20.77 -9.21 4.44
CA THR A 84 -20.36 -10.46 5.10
C THR A 84 -18.86 -10.74 5.02
N ASP A 85 -18.18 -10.18 4.03
CA ASP A 85 -16.76 -10.41 3.77
C ASP A 85 -15.88 -9.32 4.41
N TYR A 86 -16.50 -8.24 4.94
CA TYR A 86 -15.82 -7.06 5.47
C TYR A 86 -16.12 -6.83 6.97
N PRO A 87 -15.11 -6.53 7.82
CA PRO A 87 -13.69 -6.43 7.49
C PRO A 87 -12.95 -7.77 7.41
N GLY A 88 -13.57 -8.88 7.84
CA GLY A 88 -12.89 -10.16 8.11
C GLY A 88 -12.05 -10.73 6.96
N ALA A 89 -12.70 -11.30 5.93
CA ALA A 89 -12.01 -11.93 4.81
C ALA A 89 -11.17 -10.92 4.02
N PHE A 90 -11.66 -9.68 3.91
CA PHE A 90 -10.96 -8.58 3.26
C PHE A 90 -9.62 -8.28 3.92
N GLU A 91 -9.59 -8.03 5.24
CA GLU A 91 -8.35 -7.79 5.97
C GLU A 91 -7.44 -9.01 5.98
N GLN A 92 -7.99 -10.21 6.10
CA GLN A 92 -7.19 -11.43 6.05
C GLN A 92 -6.46 -11.57 4.71
N CYS A 93 -7.13 -11.28 3.60
CA CYS A 93 -6.53 -11.27 2.27
C CYS A 93 -5.42 -10.21 2.14
N LEU A 94 -5.61 -9.03 2.72
CA LEU A 94 -4.60 -7.98 2.68
C LEU A 94 -3.39 -8.30 3.58
N ARG A 95 -3.62 -8.82 4.79
CA ARG A 95 -2.56 -9.21 5.74
C ARG A 95 -1.72 -10.37 5.25
N SER A 96 -2.25 -11.23 4.38
CA SER A 96 -1.46 -12.31 3.76
C SER A 96 -0.51 -11.82 2.66
N GLN A 97 -0.65 -10.58 2.19
CA GLN A 97 0.26 -10.00 1.20
C GLN A 97 1.49 -9.43 1.90
N PRO A 98 2.72 -9.92 1.59
CA PRO A 98 3.92 -9.46 2.26
C PRO A 98 4.14 -7.97 2.00
N PRO A 99 4.26 -7.13 3.06
CA PRO A 99 4.58 -5.72 2.88
C PRO A 99 6.01 -5.57 2.34
N PRO A 100 6.35 -4.43 1.71
CA PRO A 100 7.70 -4.19 1.23
C PRO A 100 8.74 -4.31 2.36
N PRO A 101 9.76 -5.17 2.21
CA PRO A 101 10.78 -5.34 3.22
C PRO A 101 11.78 -4.18 3.20
N ARG A 102 12.75 -4.22 4.12
CA ARG A 102 13.96 -3.41 4.01
C ARG A 102 14.64 -3.67 2.67
N GLN A 103 15.06 -2.59 2.02
CA GLN A 103 15.73 -2.55 0.72
C GLN A 103 16.88 -1.55 0.69
N ARG A 104 17.07 -0.75 1.75
CA ARG A 104 18.17 0.19 1.90
C ARG A 104 18.91 0.00 3.20
N TRP A 105 20.20 0.24 3.13
CA TRP A 105 21.09 0.32 4.27
C TRP A 105 21.92 1.59 4.15
N PHE A 106 22.14 2.29 5.26
CA PHE A 106 23.06 3.41 5.28
C PHE A 106 24.46 2.85 5.49
N ASN A 107 25.29 2.92 4.46
CA ASN A 107 26.68 2.49 4.53
C ASN A 107 27.53 3.63 5.12
N PRO A 108 28.06 3.48 6.35
CA PRO A 108 28.85 4.54 6.97
C PRO A 108 30.22 4.73 6.30
N ASP A 109 30.74 3.73 5.60
CA ASP A 109 32.05 3.82 4.94
C ASP A 109 31.99 4.67 3.67
N THR A 110 30.89 4.58 2.93
CA THR A 110 30.64 5.38 1.71
C THR A 110 29.80 6.63 1.98
N MET A 111 29.25 6.76 3.18
CA MET A 111 28.32 7.81 3.60
C MET A 111 27.09 7.92 2.69
N ALA A 112 26.63 6.79 2.15
CA ALA A 112 25.55 6.72 1.18
C ALA A 112 24.47 5.70 1.54
N TRP A 113 23.26 5.94 1.04
CA TRP A 113 22.17 4.95 1.06
C TRP A 113 22.35 3.97 -0.08
N GLU A 114 22.61 2.72 0.27
CA GLU A 114 22.85 1.63 -0.68
C GLU A 114 21.71 0.63 -0.65
N LYS A 115 21.51 -0.06 -1.77
CA LYS A 115 20.53 -1.15 -1.85
C LYS A 115 21.01 -2.34 -1.03
N CYS A 116 20.10 -2.93 -0.28
CA CYS A 116 20.38 -4.14 0.50
C CYS A 116 19.28 -5.19 0.32
N LYS A 117 19.61 -6.42 0.68
CA LYS A 117 18.69 -7.54 0.83
C LYS A 117 17.82 -7.32 2.08
N PRO A 118 16.69 -8.04 2.24
CA PRO A 118 15.83 -7.90 3.43
C PRO A 118 16.57 -8.08 4.76
N ASP A 119 17.55 -8.98 4.80
CA ASP A 119 18.42 -9.23 5.95
C ASP A 119 19.44 -8.10 6.23
N GLY A 120 19.54 -7.12 5.34
CA GLY A 120 20.39 -5.93 5.47
C GLY A 120 21.77 -6.08 4.86
N THR A 121 22.09 -7.26 4.34
CA THR A 121 23.34 -7.48 3.59
C THR A 121 23.29 -6.74 2.27
N LEU A 122 24.42 -6.20 1.82
CA LEU A 122 24.53 -5.56 0.53
C LEU A 122 24.49 -6.61 -0.60
N TYR A 123 24.10 -6.18 -1.78
CA TYR A 123 24.26 -6.99 -2.98
C TYR A 123 25.73 -7.04 -3.37
N ALA A 124 26.19 -8.21 -3.84
CA ALA A 124 27.53 -8.37 -4.40
C ALA A 124 27.66 -7.63 -5.75
N GLU A 125 28.89 -7.42 -6.23
CA GLU A 125 29.17 -6.69 -7.48
C GLU A 125 28.56 -7.36 -8.73
N ASP A 126 28.42 -8.68 -8.70
CA ASP A 126 27.80 -9.48 -9.77
C ASP A 126 26.28 -9.65 -9.62
N GLU A 127 25.70 -9.23 -8.49
CA GLU A 127 24.27 -9.27 -8.25
C GLU A 127 23.60 -7.98 -8.76
N THR A 128 22.56 -8.12 -9.57
CA THR A 128 21.72 -6.96 -9.97
C THR A 128 20.61 -6.75 -8.94
N PRO A 129 20.61 -5.66 -8.16
CA PRO A 129 19.57 -5.42 -7.16
C PRO A 129 18.21 -5.14 -7.83
N PRO A 130 17.10 -5.67 -7.29
CA PRO A 130 15.77 -5.38 -7.81
C PRO A 130 15.42 -3.88 -7.71
N PRO A 131 14.43 -3.40 -8.49
CA PRO A 131 13.90 -2.05 -8.32
C PRO A 131 13.26 -1.90 -6.92
N TYR A 132 13.22 -0.65 -6.43
CA TYR A 132 12.59 -0.39 -5.15
C TYR A 132 11.08 -0.64 -5.20
N ARG A 133 10.59 -1.31 -4.17
CA ARG A 133 9.18 -1.58 -3.94
C ARG A 133 8.70 -0.78 -2.73
N LYS A 134 7.64 -0.01 -2.88
CA LYS A 134 7.02 0.80 -1.82
C LYS A 134 5.52 0.55 -1.70
N CYS A 135 4.83 1.35 -0.89
CA CYS A 135 3.38 1.29 -0.71
C CYS A 135 2.60 1.24 -2.02
N THR A 136 2.99 2.03 -3.02
CA THR A 136 2.37 2.00 -4.36
C THR A 136 2.39 0.60 -4.96
N ALA A 137 3.58 0.00 -5.05
CA ALA A 137 3.74 -1.33 -5.63
C ALA A 137 3.01 -2.41 -4.81
N TRP A 138 3.00 -2.32 -3.47
CA TRP A 138 2.19 -3.23 -2.66
C TRP A 138 0.70 -3.10 -2.97
N THR A 139 0.17 -1.87 -3.04
CA THR A 139 -1.25 -1.61 -3.30
C THR A 139 -1.64 -2.06 -4.71
N THR A 140 -0.90 -1.65 -5.73
CA THR A 140 -1.29 -1.83 -7.14
C THR A 140 -0.94 -3.20 -7.71
N GLU A 141 0.18 -3.79 -7.29
CA GLU A 141 0.68 -5.05 -7.87
C GLU A 141 0.35 -6.28 -7.02
N GLN A 142 0.03 -6.11 -5.73
CA GLN A 142 -0.27 -7.25 -4.83
C GLN A 142 -1.68 -7.19 -4.29
N ALA A 143 -1.99 -6.16 -3.50
CA ALA A 143 -3.19 -6.10 -2.69
C ALA A 143 -4.48 -6.08 -3.52
N ILE A 144 -4.57 -5.16 -4.49
CA ILE A 144 -5.75 -5.06 -5.37
C ILE A 144 -5.90 -6.34 -6.23
N PRO A 145 -4.84 -6.85 -6.90
CA PRO A 145 -4.94 -8.14 -7.61
C PRO A 145 -5.39 -9.31 -6.73
N ALA A 146 -4.86 -9.43 -5.50
CA ALA A 146 -5.23 -10.51 -4.58
C ALA A 146 -6.72 -10.45 -4.17
N LEU A 147 -7.24 -9.25 -3.89
CA LEU A 147 -8.66 -9.05 -3.60
C LEU A 147 -9.56 -9.42 -4.79
N LYS A 148 -9.14 -9.10 -6.02
CA LYS A 148 -9.89 -9.49 -7.23
C LYS A 148 -9.84 -11.00 -7.47
N GLN A 149 -8.66 -11.61 -7.38
CA GLN A 149 -8.45 -13.04 -7.62
C GLN A 149 -9.17 -13.93 -6.60
N SER A 150 -9.30 -13.48 -5.36
CA SER A 150 -10.07 -14.18 -4.31
C SER A 150 -11.58 -14.03 -4.44
N GLY A 151 -12.08 -13.18 -5.35
CA GLY A 151 -13.51 -12.89 -5.50
C GLY A 151 -14.13 -12.10 -4.34
N ILE A 152 -13.27 -11.56 -3.46
CA ILE A 152 -13.68 -10.66 -2.37
C ILE A 152 -14.08 -9.30 -2.95
N LEU A 153 -13.25 -8.76 -3.85
CA LEU A 153 -13.53 -7.54 -4.59
C LEU A 153 -14.18 -7.88 -5.93
N ARG A 154 -15.33 -7.27 -6.21
CA ARG A 154 -16.20 -7.58 -7.35
C ARG A 154 -16.53 -6.32 -8.13
N GLU A 155 -16.53 -6.42 -9.46
CA GLU A 155 -16.93 -5.33 -10.35
C GLU A 155 -18.45 -5.20 -10.45
#